data_AF-A0A522CQS1-F1
#
_entry.id   AF-A0A522CQS1-F1
#
_cell.length_a   1.000
_cell.length_b   1.000
_cell.length_c   1.000
_cell.angle_alpha   90.00
_cell.angle_beta   90.00
_cell.angle_gamma   90.00
#
_symmetry.space_group_name_H-M   'P 1'
#
loop_
_entity.id
_entity.type
_entity.pdbx_description
1 polymer ?
#
loop_
_entity_poly.entity_id
_entity_poly.type
_entity_poly.pdbx_seq_one_letter_code
_entity_poly.pdbx_strand_id
1 'polypeptide(L)' 'MYHSPGDEAAFAGWLRRIRAVNGVQTRGHNLHIQLRPGKVSQDEQREFRALFHRYGMDTSEIEELGRR' A
#
# COMPACT_ATOMS: atom_id res chain seq x y z
N MET A 1 7.75 5.39 -9.10
CA MET A 1 6.93 5.93 -10.22
C MET A 1 6.42 4.74 -11.01
N TYR A 2 5.11 4.61 -11.27
CA TYR A 2 4.58 3.45 -12.02
C TYR A 2 5.10 3.47 -13.46
N HIS A 3 5.56 2.33 -13.96
CA HIS A 3 6.21 2.26 -15.27
C HIS A 3 5.21 2.17 -16.44
N SER A 4 3.94 1.84 -16.16
CA SER A 4 2.83 1.78 -17.14
C SER A 4 1.46 1.74 -16.44
N PRO A 5 0.34 1.97 -17.17
CA PRO A 5 -1.01 1.78 -16.60
C PRO A 5 -1.29 0.36 -16.11
N GLY A 6 -0.72 -0.66 -16.77
CA GLY A 6 -0.84 -2.05 -16.33
C GLY A 6 -0.08 -2.31 -15.02
N ASP A 7 1.05 -1.65 -14.84
CA ASP A 7 1.86 -1.71 -13.62
C ASP A 7 1.16 -1.00 -12.43
N GLU A 8 0.48 0.13 -12.69
CA GLU A 8 -0.38 0.80 -11.69
C GLU A 8 -1.55 -0.11 -11.28
N ALA A 9 -2.20 -0.78 -12.24
CA ALA A 9 -3.29 -1.72 -11.95
C ALA A 9 -2.79 -2.94 -11.16
N ALA A 10 -1.60 -3.45 -11.47
CA ALA A 10 -0.97 -4.55 -10.73
C ALA A 10 -0.67 -4.15 -9.28
N PHE A 11 -0.09 -2.96 -9.08
CA PHE A 11 0.17 -2.42 -7.75
C PHE A 11 -1.11 -2.25 -6.93
N ALA A 12 -2.15 -1.62 -7.49
CA ALA A 12 -3.44 -1.49 -6.83
C ALA A 12 -4.07 -2.85 -6.54
N GLY A 13 -3.89 -3.82 -7.43
CA GLY A 13 -4.31 -5.21 -7.25
C GLY A 13 -3.61 -5.89 -6.07
N TRP A 14 -2.30 -5.70 -5.91
CA TRP A 14 -1.56 -6.23 -4.77
C TRP A 14 -1.97 -5.59 -3.45
N LEU A 15 -2.14 -4.25 -3.42
CA LEU A 15 -2.64 -3.56 -2.23
C LEU A 15 -4.01 -4.09 -1.78
N ARG A 16 -4.93 -4.35 -2.72
CA ARG A 16 -6.26 -4.89 -2.41
C ARG A 16 -6.24 -6.31 -1.85
N ARG A 17 -5.13 -7.04 -1.96
CA ARG A 17 -4.95 -8.38 -1.36
C ARG A 17 -4.53 -8.32 0.10
N ILE A 18 -3.96 -7.20 0.56
CA ILE A 18 -3.62 -7.00 1.96
C ILE A 18 -4.93 -6.89 2.75
N ARG A 19 -5.13 -7.75 3.75
CA ARG A 19 -6.39 -7.83 4.51
C ARG A 19 -6.72 -6.50 5.22
N ALA A 20 -5.71 -5.81 5.73
CA ALA A 20 -5.85 -4.48 6.33
C ALA A 20 -6.36 -3.41 5.36
N VAL A 21 -6.31 -3.61 4.03
CA VAL A 21 -6.80 -2.64 3.06
C VAL A 21 -8.31 -2.77 2.88
N ASN A 22 -9.01 -1.65 3.05
CA ASN A 22 -10.43 -1.50 2.75
C ASN A 22 -10.66 -0.97 1.33
N GLY A 23 -9.77 -0.10 0.86
CA GLY A 23 -9.89 0.52 -0.46
C GLY A 23 -8.60 1.15 -0.94
N VAL A 24 -8.46 1.24 -2.27
CA VAL A 24 -7.34 1.91 -2.94
C VAL A 24 -7.94 2.83 -3.98
N GLN A 25 -7.55 4.11 -3.95
CA GLN A 25 -7.96 5.11 -4.92
C GLN A 25 -6.71 5.82 -5.45
N THR A 26 -6.57 5.89 -6.76
CA THR A 26 -5.57 6.73 -7.42
C THR A 26 -6.25 7.99 -7.92
N ARG A 27 -5.78 9.16 -7.48
CA ARG A 27 -6.29 10.47 -7.91
C ARG A 27 -5.13 11.30 -8.42
N GLY A 28 -4.96 11.33 -9.74
CA GLY A 28 -3.82 11.98 -10.38
C GLY A 28 -2.52 11.31 -9.96
N HIS A 29 -1.64 12.06 -9.29
CA HIS A 29 -0.37 11.55 -8.77
C HIS A 29 -0.44 11.03 -7.33
N ASN A 30 -1.61 11.10 -6.69
CA ASN A 30 -1.79 10.69 -5.30
C ASN A 30 -2.41 9.31 -5.19
N LEU A 31 -1.83 8.50 -4.31
CA LEU A 31 -2.34 7.19 -3.92
C LEU A 31 -3.00 7.31 -2.54
N HIS A 32 -4.29 7.00 -2.46
CA HIS A 32 -5.02 6.94 -1.20
C HIS A 32 -5.32 5.49 -0.87
N ILE A 33 -4.74 5.00 0.23
CA ILE A 33 -5.00 3.67 0.78
C ILE A 33 -5.87 3.84 2.01
N GLN A 34 -7.08 3.32 1.96
CA GLN A 34 -7.96 3.27 3.12
C GLN A 34 -7.73 1.95 3.86
N LEU A 35 -7.36 2.04 5.13
CA LEU A 35 -7.20 0.89 6.00
C LEU A 35 -8.51 0.55 6.71
N ARG A 36 -8.69 -0.73 7.02
CA ARG A 36 -9.75 -1.20 7.91
C ARG A 36 -9.46 -0.73 9.33
N PRO A 37 -10.51 -0.51 10.15
CA PRO A 37 -10.32 -0.22 11.57
C PRO A 37 -9.65 -1.42 12.26
N GLY A 38 -8.65 -1.13 13.08
CA GLY A 38 -7.87 -2.12 13.81
C GLY A 38 -6.38 -2.05 13.49
N LYS A 39 -5.61 -2.87 14.20
CA LYS A 39 -4.15 -2.90 14.10
C LYS A 39 -3.71 -3.62 12.83
N VAL A 40 -2.81 -3.00 12.06
CA VAL A 40 -2.13 -3.66 10.94
C VAL A 40 -1.11 -4.65 11.51
N SER A 41 -1.21 -5.92 11.12
CA SER A 41 -0.28 -6.95 11.56
C SER A 41 1.13 -6.74 10.99
N GLN A 42 2.11 -7.41 11.60
CA GLN A 42 3.51 -7.37 11.15
C GLN A 42 3.69 -7.96 9.74
N ASP A 43 2.87 -8.95 9.39
CA ASP A 43 2.87 -9.54 8.05
C ASP A 43 2.37 -8.53 7.00
N GLU A 44 1.27 -7.85 7.29
CA GLU A 44 0.71 -6.82 6.42
C GLU A 44 1.66 -5.61 6.28
N GLN A 45 2.35 -5.21 7.36
CA GLN A 45 3.40 -4.18 7.29
C GLN A 45 4.55 -4.59 6.39
N ARG A 46 4.96 -5.87 6.43
CA ARG A 46 6.00 -6.41 5.54
C ARG A 46 5.54 -6.37 4.09
N GLU A 47 4.30 -6.73 3.81
CA GLU A 47 3.70 -6.65 2.47
C GLU A 47 3.67 -5.21 1.95
N PHE A 48 3.22 -4.24 2.77
CA PHE A 48 3.28 -2.82 2.42
C PHE A 48 4.71 -2.39 2.10
N ARG A 49 5.67 -2.73 2.96
CA ARG A 49 7.08 -2.36 2.77
C ARG A 49 7.65 -2.94 1.47
N ALA A 50 7.39 -4.22 1.19
CA ALA A 50 7.87 -4.87 -0.02
C ALA A 50 7.30 -4.22 -1.29
N LEU A 51 6.00 -3.90 -1.28
CA LEU A 51 5.34 -3.22 -2.39
C LEU A 51 5.88 -1.80 -2.57
N PHE A 52 5.94 -0.99 -1.53
CA PHE A 52 6.41 0.40 -1.64
C PHE A 52 7.88 0.45 -2.09
N HIS A 53 8.72 -0.43 -1.56
CA HIS A 53 10.11 -0.56 -2.00
C HIS A 53 10.21 -0.92 -3.50
N ARG A 54 9.39 -1.88 -3.98
CA ARG A 54 9.37 -2.27 -5.40
C ARG A 54 9.06 -1.11 -6.35
N TYR A 55 8.23 -0.16 -5.91
CA TYR A 55 7.80 0.98 -6.72
C TYR A 55 8.62 2.26 -6.46
N GLY A 56 9.68 2.16 -5.66
CA GLY A 56 10.55 3.28 -5.29
C GLY A 56 9.83 4.34 -4.45
N MET A 57 8.83 3.94 -3.66
CA MET A 57 8.11 4.82 -2.73
C MET A 57 8.79 4.83 -1.36
N ASP A 58 8.63 5.94 -0.64
CA ASP A 58 9.12 6.05 0.72
C ASP A 58 8.43 5.03 1.64
N THR A 59 9.22 4.33 2.46
CA THR A 59 8.74 3.31 3.41
C THR A 59 8.80 3.78 4.86
N SER A 60 9.21 5.02 5.12
CA SER A 60 9.52 5.53 6.46
C SER A 60 8.26 5.58 7.33
N GLU A 61 7.10 5.87 6.74
CA GLU A 61 5.82 5.95 7.45
C GLU A 61 5.13 4.57 7.64
N ILE A 62 5.66 3.49 7.05
CA ILE A 62 5.02 2.15 7.14
C ILE A 62 5.12 1.59 8.56
N GLU A 63 6.20 1.89 9.28
CA GLU A 63 6.36 1.46 10.68
C GLU A 63 5.32 2.07 11.62
N GLU A 64 4.72 3.21 11.23
CA GLU A 64 3.66 3.86 12.01
C GLU A 64 2.29 3.20 11.83
N LEU A 65 2.08 2.45 10.75
CA LEU A 65 0.83 1.71 10.50
C LEU A 65 0.56 0.64 11.57
N GLY A 66 1.62 0.09 12.17
CA GLY A 66 1.54 -0.90 13.24
C GLY A 66 1.24 -0.34 14.63
N ARG A 67 1.25 0.98 14.81
CA ARG A 67 1.09 1.66 16.10
C ARG A 67 -0.33 2.20 16.34
N ARG A 68 -1.19 2.20 15.33
CA ARG A 68 -2.60 2.62 15.38
C ARG A 68 -3.52 1.45 15.68
#